data_AF-A0A7K6X191-F1
#
_entry.id   AF-A0A7K6X191-F1
#
_cell.length_a   1.000
_cell.length_b   1.000
_cell.length_c   1.000
_cell.angle_alpha   90.00
_cell.angle_beta   90.00
_cell.angle_gamma   90.00
#
_symmetry.space_group_name_H-M   'P 1'
#
loop_
_entity.id
_entity.type
_entity.pdbx_description
1 polymer ?
#
loop_
_entity_poly.entity_id
_entity_poly.type
_entity_poly.pdbx_seq_one_letter_code
_entity_poly.pdbx_strand_id
1 'polypeptide(L)'
;LGSDSAVLGAQDFLGQAFVALGEVIGSQRGRLERALTGVPGKRCGTILLLAEELSNCRDIVTMQLCANKLDKKDFFGKSDPFLVFYRSNEDGTFTICHKTEVVKNTLNPVWQPFTIPVRALCNGDYDRTVKIDVYDWDRDGSHDFIGEFATSYRELSRAQSQFTVYEVLNPRKKCKKKKYVNSGTVTLLSFSVESEFTFVDYIRGGTQLNFTVAIDFTASNGMPSQPTSLHYASPYQLSAYALALKAVGEIIQDYDSDKLFPAYGFGAKLPPDGKISHQFPL
;
A
#
# COMPACT_ATOMS: atom_id res chain seq x y z
N LEU A 1 -33.69 10.62 -15.85
CA LEU A 1 -33.76 10.22 -17.26
C LEU A 1 -32.61 9.25 -17.48
N GLY A 2 -32.86 7.96 -17.25
CA GLY A 2 -31.86 6.91 -17.40
C GLY A 2 -31.62 6.66 -18.88
N SER A 3 -30.36 6.74 -19.32
CA SER A 3 -30.00 6.28 -20.65
C SER A 3 -30.01 4.76 -20.65
N ASP A 4 -30.93 4.17 -21.41
CA ASP A 4 -30.82 2.82 -21.91
C ASP A 4 -29.40 2.57 -22.43
N SER A 5 -28.87 1.39 -22.20
CA SER A 5 -27.52 0.97 -22.62
C SER A 5 -27.26 1.37 -24.07
N ALA A 6 -26.42 2.38 -24.30
CA ALA A 6 -26.07 2.85 -25.62
C ALA A 6 -25.32 1.73 -26.35
N VAL A 7 -25.96 1.10 -27.33
CA VAL A 7 -25.31 0.13 -28.22
C VAL A 7 -24.30 0.91 -29.04
N LEU A 8 -23.01 0.78 -28.69
CA LEU A 8 -21.90 1.51 -29.32
C LEU A 8 -21.85 1.31 -30.84
N GLY A 9 -22.35 0.18 -31.35
CA GLY A 9 -22.39 -0.13 -32.79
C GLY A 9 -23.33 0.75 -33.62
N ALA A 10 -24.22 1.52 -33.00
CA ALA A 10 -25.13 2.45 -33.69
C ALA A 10 -24.60 3.90 -33.74
N GLN A 11 -23.40 4.16 -33.22
CA GLN A 11 -22.79 5.49 -33.14
C GLN A 11 -21.62 5.62 -34.11
N ASP A 12 -21.35 6.85 -34.56
CA ASP A 12 -20.20 7.13 -35.44
C ASP A 12 -18.88 7.02 -34.66
N PHE A 13 -17.95 6.23 -35.19
CA PHE A 13 -16.60 6.13 -34.64
C PHE A 13 -15.77 7.37 -35.02
N LEU A 14 -15.43 8.19 -34.02
CA LEU A 14 -14.65 9.42 -34.21
C LEU A 14 -13.13 9.18 -34.20
N GLY A 15 -12.68 8.14 -33.50
CA GLY A 15 -11.27 7.76 -33.41
C GLY A 15 -10.94 7.08 -32.06
N GLN A 16 -9.69 6.63 -31.93
CA GLN A 16 -9.15 5.98 -30.74
C GLN A 16 -7.74 6.48 -30.41
N ALA A 17 -7.36 6.38 -29.15
CA ALA A 17 -6.00 6.59 -28.66
C ALA A 17 -5.67 5.51 -27.62
N PHE A 18 -4.39 5.11 -27.57
CA PHE A 18 -3.84 4.20 -26.57
C PHE A 18 -2.81 4.97 -25.76
N VAL A 19 -2.92 4.88 -24.43
CA VAL A 19 -2.12 5.67 -23.48
C VAL A 19 -1.87 4.82 -22.25
N ALA A 20 -0.63 4.83 -21.73
CA ALA A 20 -0.32 4.20 -20.46
C ALA A 20 -0.79 5.09 -19.30
N LEU A 21 -1.30 4.50 -18.21
CA LEU A 21 -1.69 5.29 -17.04
C LEU A 21 -0.48 6.05 -16.45
N GLY A 22 0.72 5.45 -16.51
CA GLY A 22 1.98 6.07 -16.11
C GLY A 22 2.27 7.35 -16.90
N GLU A 23 2.10 7.32 -18.21
CA GLU A 23 2.23 8.48 -19.09
C GLU A 23 1.28 9.64 -18.72
N VAL A 24 0.04 9.35 -18.32
CA VAL A 24 -0.89 10.38 -17.83
C VAL A 24 -0.43 10.92 -16.48
N ILE A 25 -0.04 10.06 -15.54
CA ILE A 25 0.38 10.46 -14.19
C ILE A 25 1.70 11.25 -14.21
N GLY A 26 2.66 10.84 -15.04
CA GLY A 26 3.97 11.48 -15.24
C GLY A 26 3.90 12.78 -16.05
N SER A 27 2.80 13.02 -16.75
CA SER A 27 2.59 14.29 -17.45
C SER A 27 2.40 15.48 -16.50
N GLN A 28 2.70 16.68 -16.98
CA GLN A 28 2.59 17.90 -16.18
C GLN A 28 1.16 18.06 -15.63
N ARG A 29 1.03 18.07 -14.29
CA ARG A 29 -0.25 18.15 -13.56
C ARG A 29 -1.21 16.98 -13.83
N GLY A 30 -0.73 15.82 -14.28
CA GLY A 30 -1.60 14.69 -14.61
C GLY A 30 -2.49 14.95 -15.84
N ARG A 31 -2.07 15.86 -16.72
CA ARG A 31 -2.80 16.31 -17.90
C ARG A 31 -2.09 15.89 -19.18
N LEU A 32 -2.74 15.06 -19.98
CA LEU A 32 -2.21 14.55 -21.23
C LEU A 32 -3.17 14.81 -22.40
N GLU A 33 -2.68 15.47 -23.45
CA GLU A 33 -3.42 15.62 -24.71
C GLU A 33 -2.91 14.62 -25.75
N ARG A 34 -3.82 13.89 -26.42
CA ARG A 34 -3.47 12.87 -27.42
C ARG A 34 -4.32 13.01 -28.66
N ALA A 35 -3.70 12.88 -29.83
CA ALA A 35 -4.42 12.85 -31.10
C ALA A 35 -5.15 11.52 -31.25
N LEU A 36 -6.41 11.58 -31.72
CA LEU A 36 -7.18 10.40 -32.06
C LEU A 36 -6.74 9.86 -33.42
N THR A 37 -6.83 8.54 -33.59
CA THR A 37 -6.46 7.81 -34.80
C THR A 37 -7.54 6.78 -35.18
N GLY A 38 -7.37 6.05 -36.28
CA GLY A 38 -8.24 4.91 -36.62
C GLY A 38 -9.31 5.19 -37.68
N VAL A 39 -9.41 6.42 -38.20
CA VAL A 39 -10.23 6.72 -39.39
C VAL A 39 -9.31 7.10 -40.56
N PRO A 40 -9.15 6.23 -41.58
CA PRO A 40 -8.26 6.49 -42.71
C PRO A 40 -8.60 7.81 -43.42
N GLY A 41 -7.58 8.65 -43.65
CA GLY A 41 -7.73 9.91 -44.39
C GLY A 41 -8.47 11.04 -43.66
N LYS A 42 -8.86 10.87 -42.39
CA LYS A 42 -9.48 11.94 -41.59
C LYS A 42 -8.61 12.34 -40.40
N ARG A 43 -8.65 13.63 -40.06
CA ARG A 43 -8.16 14.12 -38.76
C ARG A 43 -9.25 13.88 -37.72
N CYS A 44 -8.97 13.01 -36.75
CA CYS A 44 -9.94 12.56 -35.75
C CYS A 44 -10.06 13.49 -34.52
N GLY A 45 -9.36 14.62 -34.49
CA GLY A 45 -9.32 15.53 -33.34
C GLY A 45 -8.35 15.06 -32.23
N THR A 46 -8.42 15.70 -31.06
CA THR A 46 -7.63 15.36 -29.88
C THR A 46 -8.53 15.01 -28.69
N ILE A 47 -8.03 14.16 -27.80
CA ILE A 47 -8.63 13.87 -26.50
C ILE A 47 -7.72 14.43 -25.40
N LEU A 48 -8.34 15.06 -24.40
CA LEU A 48 -7.67 15.54 -23.21
C LEU A 48 -7.97 14.60 -22.04
N LEU A 49 -6.93 14.02 -21.47
CA LEU A 49 -6.99 13.16 -20.30
C LEU A 49 -6.52 13.95 -19.09
N LEU A 50 -7.33 13.94 -18.03
CA LEU A 50 -6.99 14.48 -16.71
C LEU A 50 -7.10 13.36 -15.69
N ALA A 51 -6.00 13.05 -15.01
CA ALA A 51 -5.99 12.11 -13.91
C ALA A 51 -6.08 12.85 -12.57
N GLU A 52 -7.00 12.44 -11.71
CA GLU A 52 -7.09 12.90 -10.32
C GLU A 52 -7.00 11.68 -9.40
N GLU A 53 -6.14 11.78 -8.39
CA GLU A 53 -6.09 10.75 -7.36
C GLU A 53 -7.31 10.92 -6.46
N LEU A 54 -8.07 9.83 -6.26
CA LEU A 54 -9.19 9.82 -5.33
C LEU A 54 -8.67 10.20 -3.93
N SER A 55 -9.06 11.39 -3.47
CA SER A 55 -8.54 12.09 -2.29
C SER A 55 -8.79 11.38 -0.96
N ASN A 56 -9.46 10.23 -0.98
CA ASN A 56 -10.30 9.80 0.12
C ASN A 56 -9.52 9.43 1.37
N CYS A 57 -8.21 9.15 1.32
CA CYS A 57 -7.43 8.76 2.51
C CYS A 57 -5.90 8.94 2.33
N ARG A 58 -5.42 10.16 2.04
CA ARG A 58 -3.98 10.48 2.17
C ARG A 58 -3.53 10.58 3.62
N ASP A 59 -4.49 10.68 4.52
CA ASP A 59 -4.22 10.90 5.92
C ASP A 59 -3.81 9.60 6.61
N ILE A 60 -2.81 9.74 7.46
CA ILE A 60 -2.45 8.78 8.48
C ILE A 60 -2.86 9.30 9.83
N VAL A 61 -3.21 8.38 10.72
CA VAL A 61 -3.47 8.68 12.12
C VAL A 61 -2.37 8.10 12.96
N THR A 62 -1.68 8.95 13.72
CA THR A 62 -0.75 8.52 14.76
C THR A 62 -1.44 8.63 16.11
N MET A 63 -1.52 7.52 16.84
CA MET A 63 -2.19 7.44 18.13
C MET A 63 -1.36 6.71 19.17
N GLN A 64 -1.57 7.06 20.44
CA GLN A 64 -1.01 6.36 21.58
C GLN A 64 -2.13 6.01 22.57
N LEU A 65 -2.11 4.78 23.07
CA LEU A 65 -3.08 4.32 24.06
C LEU A 65 -2.37 3.77 25.29
N CYS A 66 -3.08 3.80 26.41
CA CYS A 66 -2.74 3.00 27.57
C CYS A 66 -3.98 2.26 28.08
N ALA A 67 -3.78 1.25 28.90
CA ALA A 67 -4.86 0.61 29.64
C ALA A 67 -4.61 0.66 31.15
N ASN A 68 -5.68 0.45 31.91
CA ASN A 68 -5.65 0.48 33.35
C ASN A 68 -6.52 -0.65 33.91
N LYS A 69 -5.99 -1.36 34.91
CA LYS A 69 -6.65 -2.45 35.64
C LYS A 69 -7.24 -3.52 34.72
N LEU A 70 -6.49 -3.94 33.70
CA LEU A 70 -6.87 -5.07 32.86
C LEU A 70 -7.03 -6.34 33.69
N ASP A 71 -7.95 -7.22 33.28
CA ASP A 71 -8.10 -8.52 33.91
C ASP A 71 -6.86 -9.38 33.71
N LYS A 72 -6.30 -9.88 34.81
CA LYS A 72 -5.24 -10.91 34.81
C LYS A 72 -5.74 -12.20 34.17
N LYS A 73 -5.00 -12.77 33.21
CA LYS A 73 -5.29 -14.11 32.67
C LYS A 73 -4.21 -15.14 32.98
N ASP A 74 -2.94 -14.75 33.02
CA ASP A 74 -1.85 -15.64 33.42
C ASP A 74 -1.91 -16.18 34.85
N PHE A 75 -1.54 -17.46 35.01
CA PHE A 75 -1.41 -18.11 36.32
C PHE A 75 -0.21 -17.58 37.10
N PHE A 76 0.96 -17.48 36.47
CA PHE A 76 2.21 -17.00 37.07
C PHE A 76 2.66 -15.69 36.42
N GLY A 77 2.39 -14.55 37.08
CA GLY A 77 2.68 -13.22 36.53
C GLY A 77 1.42 -12.38 36.41
N LYS A 78 1.48 -11.23 35.74
CA LYS A 78 0.34 -10.48 35.20
C LYS A 78 0.26 -10.78 33.70
N SER A 79 -0.82 -10.34 33.06
CA SER A 79 -0.98 -10.43 31.60
C SER A 79 0.13 -9.73 30.83
N ASP A 80 0.29 -10.17 29.59
CA ASP A 80 1.10 -9.63 28.49
C ASP A 80 0.17 -8.97 27.42
N PRO A 81 -0.49 -7.83 27.72
CA PRO A 81 -1.54 -7.28 26.88
C PRO A 81 -1.08 -6.67 25.55
N PHE A 82 -1.91 -6.86 24.52
CA PHE A 82 -1.84 -6.16 23.22
C PHE A 82 -3.24 -5.85 22.66
N LEU A 83 -3.31 -4.89 21.73
CA LEU A 83 -4.53 -4.48 21.06
C LEU A 83 -4.58 -4.98 19.62
N VAL A 84 -5.78 -5.33 19.14
CA VAL A 84 -6.05 -5.61 17.74
C VAL A 84 -7.18 -4.71 17.26
N PHE A 85 -6.90 -3.90 16.25
CA PHE A 85 -7.85 -2.99 15.63
C PHE A 85 -8.51 -3.64 14.42
N TYR A 86 -9.82 -3.53 14.35
CA TYR A 86 -10.63 -4.05 13.26
C TYR A 86 -11.53 -2.96 12.68
N ARG A 87 -11.60 -2.87 11.36
CA ARG A 87 -12.60 -2.07 10.63
C ARG A 87 -13.79 -2.96 10.26
N SER A 88 -15.01 -2.50 10.45
CA SER A 88 -16.21 -3.17 9.92
C SER A 88 -16.31 -3.05 8.39
N ASN A 89 -16.77 -4.11 7.74
CA ASN A 89 -17.04 -4.16 6.31
C ASN A 89 -18.56 -4.01 6.05
N GLU A 90 -18.94 -3.76 4.80
CA GLU A 90 -20.36 -3.57 4.42
C GLU A 90 -21.21 -4.83 4.63
N ASP A 91 -20.59 -6.00 4.55
CA ASP A 91 -21.19 -7.31 4.82
C ASP A 91 -21.28 -7.65 6.32
N GLY A 92 -20.89 -6.73 7.20
CA GLY A 92 -20.87 -6.91 8.66
C GLY A 92 -19.66 -7.70 9.18
N THR A 93 -18.74 -8.14 8.31
CA THR A 93 -17.48 -8.76 8.73
C THR A 93 -16.48 -7.71 9.23
N PHE A 94 -15.35 -8.16 9.79
CA PHE A 94 -14.30 -7.30 10.31
C PHE A 94 -12.95 -7.63 9.67
N THR A 95 -12.19 -6.59 9.31
CA THR A 95 -10.83 -6.71 8.77
C THR A 95 -9.84 -6.09 9.75
N ILE A 96 -8.77 -6.81 10.09
CA ILE A 96 -7.68 -6.29 10.92
C ILE A 96 -7.00 -5.14 10.19
N CYS A 97 -6.91 -3.98 10.83
CA CYS A 97 -6.17 -2.83 10.31
C CYS A 97 -4.84 -2.59 11.06
N HIS A 98 -4.71 -3.03 12.31
CA HIS A 98 -3.47 -2.88 13.09
C HIS A 98 -3.40 -3.85 14.28
N LYS A 99 -2.17 -4.13 14.74
CA LYS A 99 -1.87 -4.82 16.00
C LYS A 99 -0.73 -4.10 16.70
N THR A 100 -0.89 -3.80 17.98
CA THR A 100 0.18 -3.19 18.77
C THR A 100 1.23 -4.23 19.16
N GLU A 101 2.34 -3.76 19.72
CA GLU A 101 3.26 -4.62 20.45
C GLU A 101 2.62 -5.22 21.71
N VAL A 102 3.25 -6.29 22.19
CA VAL A 102 2.93 -6.95 23.45
C VAL A 102 3.72 -6.28 24.58
N VAL A 103 3.02 -5.79 25.60
CA VAL A 103 3.67 -5.21 26.80
C VAL A 103 3.63 -6.24 27.92
N LYS A 104 4.80 -6.74 28.32
CA LYS A 104 4.87 -7.91 29.22
C LYS A 104 4.56 -7.60 30.69
N ASN A 105 3.93 -8.54 31.36
CA ASN A 105 3.74 -8.65 32.81
C ASN A 105 3.17 -7.36 33.44
N THR A 106 2.08 -6.85 32.86
CA THR A 106 1.41 -5.64 33.33
C THR A 106 -0.11 -5.70 33.13
N LEU A 107 -0.85 -5.09 34.05
CA LEU A 107 -2.30 -4.84 33.90
C LEU A 107 -2.58 -3.37 33.51
N ASN A 108 -1.52 -2.57 33.37
CA ASN A 108 -1.59 -1.15 33.02
C ASN A 108 -0.58 -0.83 31.91
N PRO A 109 -0.72 -1.45 30.72
CA PRO A 109 0.20 -1.21 29.61
C PRO A 109 0.11 0.24 29.11
N VAL A 110 1.25 0.76 28.66
CA VAL A 110 1.32 1.94 27.79
C VAL A 110 1.97 1.44 26.52
N TRP A 111 1.23 1.45 25.42
CA TRP A 111 1.76 1.05 24.13
C TRP A 111 2.54 2.22 23.49
N GLN A 112 3.51 1.90 22.64
CA GLN A 112 4.22 2.89 21.84
C GLN A 112 3.26 3.58 20.87
N PRO A 113 3.50 4.84 20.50
CA PRO A 113 2.76 5.48 19.43
C PRO A 113 2.87 4.67 18.13
N PHE A 114 1.74 4.52 17.43
CA PHE A 114 1.68 3.79 16.16
C PHE A 114 0.79 4.53 15.17
N THR A 115 0.97 4.19 13.89
CA THR A 115 0.31 4.86 12.77
C THR A 115 -0.60 3.89 12.01
N ILE A 116 -1.82 4.34 11.68
CA ILE A 116 -2.76 3.61 10.83
C ILE A 116 -3.23 4.55 9.70
N PRO A 117 -3.16 4.14 8.42
CA PRO A 117 -3.79 4.89 7.33
C PRO A 117 -5.29 5.04 7.58
N VAL A 118 -5.84 6.24 7.40
CA VAL A 118 -7.29 6.50 7.56
C VAL A 118 -8.11 5.55 6.69
N ARG A 119 -7.58 5.16 5.51
CA ARG A 119 -8.21 4.15 4.64
C ARG A 119 -8.36 2.80 5.30
N ALA A 120 -7.30 2.35 5.97
CA ALA A 120 -7.32 1.06 6.64
C ALA A 120 -8.31 1.10 7.81
N LEU A 121 -8.36 2.23 8.53
CA LEU A 121 -9.20 2.39 9.71
C LEU A 121 -10.70 2.51 9.39
N CYS A 122 -11.07 3.28 8.35
CA CYS A 122 -12.48 3.64 8.11
C CYS A 122 -12.90 3.68 6.63
N ASN A 123 -11.96 3.50 5.70
CA ASN A 123 -12.20 3.44 4.24
C ASN A 123 -13.07 4.58 3.69
N GLY A 124 -12.85 5.81 4.19
CA GLY A 124 -13.57 7.02 3.77
C GLY A 124 -14.90 7.29 4.50
N ASP A 125 -15.40 6.34 5.29
CA ASP A 125 -16.57 6.53 6.15
C ASP A 125 -16.11 6.76 7.59
N TYR A 126 -16.09 8.03 8.02
CA TYR A 126 -15.57 8.43 9.33
C TYR A 126 -16.41 7.95 10.53
N ASP A 127 -17.64 7.52 10.29
CA ASP A 127 -18.55 6.98 11.31
C ASP A 127 -18.54 5.44 11.33
N ARG A 128 -17.78 4.81 10.43
CA ARG A 128 -17.60 3.36 10.38
C ARG A 128 -17.04 2.82 11.70
N THR A 129 -17.65 1.73 12.17
CA THR A 129 -17.23 1.06 13.40
C THR A 129 -15.80 0.54 13.30
N VAL A 130 -14.99 0.96 14.25
CA VAL A 130 -13.69 0.40 14.59
C VAL A 130 -13.85 -0.39 15.88
N LYS A 131 -13.64 -1.70 15.81
CA LYS A 131 -13.64 -2.59 16.99
C LYS A 131 -12.21 -2.80 17.45
N ILE A 132 -11.97 -2.69 18.75
CA ILE A 132 -10.66 -2.90 19.35
C ILE A 132 -10.78 -4.03 20.36
N ASP A 133 -10.03 -5.09 20.11
CA ASP A 133 -9.94 -6.23 21.00
C ASP A 133 -8.67 -6.14 21.84
N VAL A 134 -8.80 -6.45 23.12
CA VAL A 134 -7.70 -6.55 24.08
C VAL A 134 -7.46 -8.03 24.37
N TYR A 135 -6.23 -8.47 24.12
CA TYR A 135 -5.80 -9.84 24.33
C TYR A 135 -4.64 -9.91 25.32
N ASP A 136 -4.55 -11.04 26.00
CA ASP A 136 -3.35 -11.51 26.69
C ASP A 136 -2.52 -12.36 25.73
N TRP A 137 -1.22 -12.10 25.62
CA TRP A 137 -0.36 -12.89 24.74
C TRP A 137 0.05 -14.19 25.43
N ASP A 138 -0.07 -15.29 24.69
CA ASP A 138 0.27 -16.64 25.12
C ASP A 138 1.28 -17.25 24.17
N ARG A 139 2.28 -17.94 24.72
CA ARG A 139 3.41 -18.49 23.96
C ARG A 139 3.02 -19.55 22.94
N ASP A 140 1.91 -20.25 23.16
CA ASP A 140 1.40 -21.29 22.26
C ASP A 140 0.51 -20.74 21.13
N GLY A 141 0.28 -19.43 21.10
CA GLY A 141 -0.55 -18.74 20.11
C GLY A 141 -2.05 -18.71 20.46
N SER A 142 -2.47 -19.30 21.57
CA SER A 142 -3.87 -19.36 22.01
C SER A 142 -4.31 -18.14 22.83
N HIS A 143 -3.95 -16.94 22.34
CA HIS A 143 -4.08 -15.67 23.04
C HIS A 143 -5.42 -15.46 23.75
N ASP A 144 -5.34 -15.18 25.04
CA ASP A 144 -6.47 -15.13 25.93
C ASP A 144 -7.26 -13.81 25.80
N PHE A 145 -8.52 -13.88 25.37
CA PHE A 145 -9.33 -12.67 25.19
C PHE A 145 -9.68 -11.99 26.54
N ILE A 146 -9.32 -10.71 26.68
CA ILE A 146 -9.60 -9.89 27.88
C ILE A 146 -10.94 -9.18 27.72
N GLY A 147 -11.17 -8.51 26.61
CA GLY A 147 -12.42 -7.84 26.26
C GLY A 147 -12.30 -6.98 25.00
N GLU A 148 -13.35 -6.28 24.65
CA GLU A 148 -13.44 -5.43 23.46
C GLU A 148 -14.17 -4.12 23.77
N PHE A 149 -13.95 -3.13 22.91
CA PHE A 149 -14.77 -1.93 22.81
C PHE A 149 -14.87 -1.50 21.34
N ALA A 150 -15.82 -0.61 21.05
CA ALA A 150 -16.00 -0.05 19.71
C ALA A 150 -15.96 1.48 19.76
N THR A 151 -15.48 2.07 18.67
CA THR A 151 -15.39 3.52 18.44
C THR A 151 -15.49 3.78 16.94
N SER A 152 -15.30 5.03 16.52
CA SER A 152 -15.15 5.44 15.12
C SER A 152 -13.99 6.43 14.96
N TYR A 153 -13.56 6.70 13.72
CA TYR A 153 -12.59 7.78 13.45
C TYR A 153 -13.10 9.13 13.96
N ARG A 154 -14.40 9.42 13.76
CA ARG A 154 -15.02 10.65 14.26
C ARG A 154 -14.96 10.78 15.78
N GLU A 155 -15.16 9.70 16.52
CA GLU A 155 -15.04 9.71 17.98
C GLU A 155 -13.59 9.87 18.43
N LEU A 156 -12.67 9.12 17.82
CA LEU A 156 -11.23 9.20 18.13
C LEU A 156 -10.65 10.59 17.83
N SER A 157 -11.09 11.25 16.75
CA SER A 157 -10.63 12.60 16.40
C SER A 157 -11.14 13.68 17.36
N ARG A 158 -12.36 13.56 17.90
CA ARG A 158 -12.89 14.48 18.93
C ARG A 158 -12.17 14.33 20.27
N ALA A 159 -11.67 13.13 20.56
CA ALA A 159 -10.96 12.80 21.78
C ALA A 159 -9.61 13.53 21.95
N GLN A 160 -9.07 14.19 20.91
CA GLN A 160 -7.90 15.09 21.06
C GLN A 160 -8.11 16.16 22.14
N SER A 161 -9.35 16.60 22.35
CA SER A 161 -9.71 17.66 23.28
C SER A 161 -10.20 17.15 24.66
N GLN A 162 -10.44 15.85 24.81
CA GLN A 162 -10.99 15.24 26.02
C GLN A 162 -10.37 13.86 26.23
N PHE A 163 -9.73 13.62 27.38
CA PHE A 163 -9.25 12.29 27.77
C PHE A 163 -10.40 11.27 27.63
N THR A 164 -10.36 10.47 26.57
CA THR A 164 -11.43 9.52 26.26
C THR A 164 -11.05 8.17 26.81
N VAL A 165 -11.90 7.68 27.71
CA VAL A 165 -11.73 6.41 28.40
C VAL A 165 -12.79 5.44 27.90
N TYR A 166 -12.33 4.31 27.38
CA TYR A 166 -13.16 3.22 26.88
C TYR A 166 -13.19 2.08 27.91
N GLU A 167 -14.39 1.66 28.27
CA GLU A 167 -14.61 0.49 29.12
C GLU A 167 -14.38 -0.78 28.30
N VAL A 168 -13.46 -1.65 28.75
CA VAL A 168 -13.15 -2.90 28.06
C VAL A 168 -14.17 -3.95 28.50
N LEU A 169 -15.02 -4.43 27.58
CA LEU A 169 -16.10 -5.34 27.92
C LEU A 169 -15.84 -6.76 27.40
N ASN A 170 -16.04 -7.76 28.24
CA ASN A 170 -15.97 -9.16 27.87
C ASN A 170 -17.38 -9.74 27.77
N PRO A 171 -17.89 -10.03 26.56
CA PRO A 171 -19.26 -10.52 26.38
C PRO A 171 -19.55 -11.78 27.19
N ARG A 172 -18.58 -12.71 27.28
CA ARG A 172 -18.73 -13.95 28.06
C ARG A 172 -18.86 -13.69 29.56
N LYS A 173 -18.09 -12.74 30.11
CA LYS A 173 -18.20 -12.36 31.53
C LYS A 173 -19.48 -11.61 31.81
N LYS A 174 -19.89 -10.68 30.93
CA LYS A 174 -21.14 -9.92 31.05
C LYS A 174 -22.37 -10.83 31.13
N CYS A 175 -22.43 -11.88 30.32
CA CYS A 175 -23.52 -12.85 30.37
C CYS A 175 -23.50 -13.75 31.63
N LYS A 176 -22.32 -14.08 32.16
CA LYS A 176 -22.17 -15.07 33.26
C LYS A 176 -22.17 -14.44 34.66
N LYS A 177 -21.74 -13.18 34.82
CA LYS A 177 -21.50 -12.55 36.12
C LYS A 177 -22.42 -11.36 36.32
N LYS A 178 -23.40 -11.50 37.23
CA LYS A 178 -24.39 -10.44 37.55
C LYS A 178 -23.79 -9.10 38.02
N LYS A 179 -22.60 -9.11 38.62
CA LYS A 179 -21.89 -7.91 39.11
C LYS A 179 -20.69 -7.51 38.24
N TYR A 180 -20.64 -7.96 36.98
CA TYR A 180 -19.57 -7.56 36.06
C TYR A 180 -19.73 -6.10 35.64
N VAL A 181 -18.63 -5.34 35.72
CA VAL A 181 -18.57 -3.94 35.28
C VAL A 181 -17.79 -3.88 33.95
N ASN A 182 -16.49 -4.15 34.00
CA ASN A 182 -15.57 -4.17 32.87
C ASN A 182 -14.40 -5.15 33.15
N SER A 183 -13.53 -5.32 32.16
CA SER A 183 -12.25 -6.04 32.24
C SER A 183 -11.06 -5.07 32.25
N GLY A 184 -11.23 -3.88 32.81
CA GLY A 184 -10.31 -2.73 32.74
C GLY A 184 -10.80 -1.62 31.80
N THR A 185 -9.97 -0.60 31.63
CA THR A 185 -10.25 0.53 30.73
C THR A 185 -9.07 0.80 29.80
N VAL A 186 -9.33 1.35 28.62
CA VAL A 186 -8.33 1.83 27.66
C VAL A 186 -8.51 3.34 27.48
N THR A 187 -7.42 4.10 27.55
CA THR A 187 -7.43 5.57 27.38
C THR A 187 -6.65 5.93 26.13
N LEU A 188 -7.23 6.78 25.29
CA LEU A 188 -6.52 7.41 24.19
C LEU A 188 -5.68 8.57 24.74
N LEU A 189 -4.36 8.43 24.73
CA LEU A 189 -3.41 9.43 25.24
C LEU A 189 -3.14 10.53 24.22
N SER A 190 -3.01 10.14 22.95
CA SER A 190 -2.81 11.06 21.84
C SER A 190 -3.48 10.52 20.58
N PHE A 191 -3.91 11.45 19.74
CA PHE A 191 -4.41 11.21 18.40
C PHE A 191 -3.94 12.38 17.56
N SER A 192 -3.36 12.13 16.40
CA SER A 192 -2.86 13.15 15.48
C SER A 192 -3.09 12.69 14.06
N VAL A 193 -3.49 13.62 13.19
CA VAL A 193 -3.79 13.33 11.79
C VAL A 193 -2.82 14.12 10.96
N GLU A 194 -2.10 13.43 10.09
CA GLU A 194 -1.12 14.01 9.19
C GLU A 194 -1.43 13.50 7.78
N SER A 195 -1.37 14.40 6.79
CA SER A 195 -1.49 13.99 5.39
C SER A 195 -0.13 13.51 4.89
N GLU A 196 -0.03 12.27 4.44
CA GLU A 196 1.16 11.77 3.75
C GLU A 196 1.12 12.17 2.27
N PHE A 197 2.28 12.58 1.75
CA PHE A 197 2.46 12.78 0.32
C PHE A 197 2.41 11.43 -0.38
N THR A 198 1.53 11.28 -1.36
CA THR A 198 1.40 10.04 -2.13
C THR A 198 2.51 9.94 -3.18
N PHE A 199 2.70 8.76 -3.74
CA PHE A 199 3.58 8.57 -4.90
C PHE A 199 3.28 9.58 -6.01
N VAL A 200 2.00 9.83 -6.29
CA VAL A 200 1.57 10.79 -7.33
C VAL A 200 1.96 12.22 -6.95
N ASP A 201 1.90 12.59 -5.68
CA ASP A 201 2.34 13.92 -5.22
C ASP A 201 3.84 14.13 -5.48
N TYR A 202 4.68 13.13 -5.24
CA TYR A 202 6.12 13.21 -5.54
C TYR A 202 6.38 13.38 -7.04
N ILE A 203 5.74 12.57 -7.89
CA ILE A 203 5.87 12.66 -9.35
C ILE A 203 5.40 14.03 -9.86
N ARG A 204 4.23 14.51 -9.39
CA ARG A 204 3.72 15.85 -9.74
C ARG A 204 4.60 16.99 -9.21
N GLY A 205 5.27 16.76 -8.09
CA GLY A 205 6.29 17.65 -7.52
C GLY A 205 7.60 17.69 -8.29
N GLY A 206 7.73 16.89 -9.36
CA GLY A 206 8.92 16.85 -10.23
C GLY A 206 9.94 15.79 -9.85
N THR A 207 9.59 14.86 -8.96
CA THR A 207 10.41 13.67 -8.68
C THR A 207 10.41 12.76 -9.90
N GLN A 208 11.59 12.29 -10.28
CA GLN A 208 11.78 11.39 -11.41
C GLN A 208 12.33 10.05 -10.93
N LEU A 209 11.99 8.97 -11.62
CA LEU A 209 12.54 7.65 -11.36
C LEU A 209 13.60 7.34 -12.42
N ASN A 210 14.87 7.39 -12.01
CA ASN A 210 15.98 7.01 -12.89
C ASN A 210 16.09 5.48 -12.97
N PHE A 211 16.03 4.95 -14.19
CA PHE A 211 16.24 3.53 -14.45
C PHE A 211 17.67 3.26 -14.90
N THR A 212 18.40 2.45 -14.14
CA THR A 212 19.74 1.97 -14.47
C THR A 212 19.74 0.44 -14.56
N VAL A 213 20.40 -0.11 -15.57
CA VAL A 213 20.54 -1.57 -15.76
C VAL A 213 21.99 -2.01 -15.74
N ALA A 214 22.24 -3.16 -15.13
CA ALA A 214 23.50 -3.89 -15.22
C ALA A 214 23.24 -5.33 -15.67
N ILE A 215 23.83 -5.74 -16.79
CA ILE A 215 23.64 -7.05 -17.42
C ILE A 215 24.86 -7.93 -17.15
N ASP A 216 24.61 -9.16 -16.72
CA ASP A 216 25.65 -10.16 -16.47
C ASP A 216 26.12 -10.78 -17.80
N PHE A 217 27.40 -10.63 -18.13
CA PHE A 217 28.06 -11.21 -19.31
C PHE A 217 29.03 -12.35 -18.96
N THR A 218 28.92 -12.95 -17.76
CA THR A 218 29.74 -14.09 -17.36
C THR A 218 29.46 -15.34 -18.20
N ALA A 219 30.48 -16.20 -18.32
CA ALA A 219 30.43 -17.39 -19.17
C ALA A 219 29.37 -18.43 -18.75
N SER A 220 28.84 -18.37 -17.53
CA SER A 220 27.75 -19.23 -17.06
C SER A 220 26.48 -19.09 -17.90
N ASN A 221 26.30 -17.96 -18.60
CA ASN A 221 25.18 -17.71 -19.51
C ASN A 221 25.25 -18.49 -20.82
N GLY A 222 26.37 -19.17 -21.10
CA GLY A 222 26.61 -19.86 -22.38
C GLY A 222 26.95 -18.91 -23.52
N MET A 223 27.31 -19.46 -24.69
CA MET A 223 27.64 -18.66 -25.86
C MET A 223 26.38 -18.08 -26.51
N PRO A 224 26.27 -16.76 -26.75
CA PRO A 224 25.06 -16.13 -27.29
C PRO A 224 24.59 -16.66 -28.65
N SER A 225 25.46 -17.33 -29.42
CA SER A 225 25.12 -18.00 -30.69
C SER A 225 24.37 -19.32 -30.51
N GLN A 226 24.36 -19.89 -29.30
CA GLN A 226 23.72 -21.16 -29.01
C GLN A 226 22.29 -20.94 -28.51
N PRO A 227 21.28 -21.68 -29.02
CA PRO A 227 19.89 -21.57 -28.57
C PRO A 227 19.67 -21.84 -27.07
N THR A 228 20.60 -22.53 -26.42
CA THR A 228 20.57 -22.83 -24.99
C THR A 228 21.13 -21.71 -24.10
N SER A 229 21.69 -20.64 -24.68
CA SER A 229 22.24 -19.52 -23.94
C SER A 229 21.13 -18.61 -23.39
N LEU A 230 21.35 -18.07 -22.18
CA LEU A 230 20.47 -17.06 -21.59
C LEU A 230 20.54 -15.71 -22.34
N HIS A 231 21.59 -15.49 -23.14
CA HIS A 231 21.77 -14.34 -24.02
C HIS A 231 21.36 -14.60 -25.47
N TYR A 232 20.76 -15.77 -25.78
CA TYR A 232 20.38 -16.10 -27.14
C TYR A 232 19.34 -15.11 -27.70
N ALA A 233 19.70 -14.43 -28.78
CA ALA A 233 18.82 -13.49 -29.49
C ALA A 233 17.98 -14.23 -30.54
N SER A 234 16.91 -14.89 -30.08
CA SER A 234 15.96 -15.57 -30.97
C SER A 234 15.18 -14.54 -31.82
N PRO A 235 14.91 -14.81 -33.11
CA PRO A 235 14.07 -13.94 -33.95
C PRO A 235 12.59 -14.00 -33.58
N TYR A 236 12.17 -14.97 -32.75
CA TYR A 236 10.76 -15.18 -32.38
C TYR A 236 10.45 -14.86 -30.92
N GLN A 237 11.46 -14.85 -30.05
CA GLN A 237 11.25 -14.69 -28.60
C GLN A 237 12.37 -13.87 -27.96
N LEU A 238 12.00 -13.02 -27.01
CA LEU A 238 12.96 -12.30 -26.19
C LEU A 238 13.72 -13.26 -25.26
N SER A 239 15.00 -13.01 -25.05
CA SER A 239 15.78 -13.68 -24.01
C SER A 239 15.25 -13.33 -22.62
N ALA A 240 15.65 -14.08 -21.59
CA ALA A 240 15.26 -13.79 -20.21
C ALA A 240 15.69 -12.37 -19.78
N TYR A 241 16.90 -11.94 -20.16
CA TYR A 241 17.39 -10.58 -19.91
C TYR A 241 16.56 -9.53 -20.64
N ALA A 242 16.25 -9.73 -21.92
CA ALA A 242 15.44 -8.80 -22.71
C ALA A 242 14.00 -8.71 -22.20
N LEU A 243 13.42 -9.83 -21.74
CA LEU A 243 12.09 -9.85 -21.14
C LEU A 243 12.06 -9.08 -19.82
N ALA A 244 13.06 -9.26 -18.95
CA ALA A 244 13.17 -8.53 -17.69
C ALA A 244 13.35 -7.02 -17.92
N LEU A 245 14.25 -6.66 -18.84
CA LEU A 245 14.45 -5.27 -19.29
C LEU A 245 13.16 -4.63 -19.76
N LYS A 246 12.41 -5.33 -20.63
CA LYS A 246 11.14 -4.85 -21.14
C LYS A 246 10.12 -4.68 -20.01
N ALA A 247 9.95 -5.69 -19.16
CA ALA A 247 8.96 -5.69 -18.09
C ALA A 247 9.15 -4.54 -17.08
N VAL A 248 10.40 -4.19 -16.77
CA VAL A 248 10.70 -3.07 -15.85
C VAL A 248 10.77 -1.73 -16.59
N GLY A 249 11.48 -1.70 -17.71
CA GLY A 249 11.72 -0.49 -18.49
C GLY A 249 10.43 0.11 -19.04
N GLU A 250 9.47 -0.72 -19.48
CA GLU A 250 8.18 -0.24 -19.99
C GLU A 250 7.37 0.51 -18.93
N ILE A 251 7.56 0.20 -17.65
CA ILE A 251 6.88 0.85 -16.53
C ILE A 251 7.62 2.11 -16.11
N ILE A 252 8.94 2.01 -15.87
CA ILE A 252 9.71 3.10 -15.26
C ILE A 252 9.95 4.25 -16.24
N GLN A 253 10.06 3.98 -17.54
CA GLN A 253 10.38 5.01 -18.55
C GLN A 253 9.40 6.19 -18.58
N ASP A 254 8.15 6.00 -18.12
CA ASP A 254 7.13 7.05 -18.10
C ASP A 254 7.34 8.07 -16.98
N TYR A 255 8.20 7.74 -16.01
CA TYR A 255 8.53 8.58 -14.84
C TYR A 255 9.93 9.20 -14.93
N ASP A 256 10.59 9.06 -16.08
CA ASP A 256 11.86 9.69 -16.40
C ASP A 256 11.65 10.67 -17.56
N SER A 257 12.06 11.93 -17.35
CA SER A 257 11.82 12.99 -18.33
C SER A 257 12.80 12.97 -19.50
N ASP A 258 14.05 12.58 -19.26
CA ASP A 258 15.08 12.55 -20.30
C ASP A 258 15.15 11.20 -21.01
N LYS A 259 14.64 10.14 -20.37
CA LYS A 259 14.65 8.75 -20.86
C LYS A 259 16.07 8.29 -21.21
N LEU A 260 17.07 8.82 -20.51
CA LEU A 260 18.48 8.46 -20.66
C LEU A 260 18.83 7.43 -19.59
N PHE A 261 18.74 6.16 -19.97
CA PHE A 261 18.97 5.04 -19.05
C PHE A 261 20.43 4.59 -19.08
N PRO A 262 21.19 4.72 -17.97
CA PRO A 262 22.53 4.16 -17.89
C PRO A 262 22.46 2.63 -17.99
N ALA A 263 23.20 2.07 -18.95
CA ALA A 263 23.26 0.63 -19.18
C ALA A 263 24.71 0.15 -19.03
N TYR A 264 24.89 -0.86 -18.18
CA TYR A 264 26.18 -1.45 -17.88
C TYR A 264 26.19 -2.95 -18.11
N GLY A 265 27.36 -3.50 -18.42
CA GLY A 265 27.65 -4.91 -18.37
C GLY A 265 28.68 -5.22 -17.28
N PHE A 266 28.73 -6.47 -16.83
CA PHE A 266 29.78 -6.96 -15.94
C PHE A 266 30.14 -8.42 -16.24
N GLY A 267 31.37 -8.83 -15.90
CA GLY A 267 31.80 -10.22 -16.01
C GLY A 267 32.27 -10.64 -17.42
N ALA A 268 32.57 -9.68 -18.29
CA ALA A 268 33.10 -9.93 -19.64
C ALA A 268 34.59 -9.60 -19.75
N LYS A 269 35.28 -10.25 -20.70
CA LYS A 269 36.61 -9.83 -21.14
C LYS A 269 36.46 -8.78 -22.23
N LEU A 270 37.04 -7.60 -22.05
CA LEU A 270 36.89 -6.50 -23.00
C LEU A 270 38.14 -6.32 -23.89
N PRO A 271 37.98 -5.95 -25.17
CA PRO A 271 39.09 -5.48 -25.98
C PRO A 271 39.67 -4.15 -25.44
N PRO A 272 40.95 -3.83 -25.74
CA PRO A 272 41.89 -4.62 -26.53
C PRO A 272 42.70 -5.63 -25.70
N ASP A 273 42.78 -5.48 -24.38
CA ASP A 273 43.69 -6.24 -23.52
C ASP A 273 43.09 -7.55 -22.98
N GLY A 274 41.81 -7.82 -23.24
CA GLY A 274 41.12 -9.05 -22.86
C GLY A 274 40.97 -9.20 -21.35
N LYS A 275 41.11 -8.11 -20.58
CA LYS A 275 40.94 -8.13 -19.14
C LYS A 275 39.46 -8.27 -18.79
N ILE A 276 39.19 -9.00 -17.71
CA ILE A 276 37.86 -9.11 -17.14
C ILE A 276 37.48 -7.75 -16.58
N SER A 277 36.37 -7.20 -17.05
CA SER A 277 35.74 -6.02 -16.49
C SER A 277 34.52 -6.42 -15.66
N HIS A 278 34.43 -5.87 -14.46
CA HIS A 278 33.29 -6.01 -13.57
C HIS A 278 32.29 -4.85 -13.68
N GLN A 279 32.56 -3.87 -14.55
CA GLN A 279 31.64 -2.80 -14.89
C GLN A 279 32.11 -2.13 -16.18
N PHE A 280 31.27 -2.11 -17.20
CA PHE A 280 31.52 -1.41 -18.45
C PHE A 280 30.24 -0.85 -19.04
N PRO A 281 30.26 0.30 -19.73
CA PRO A 281 29.08 0.81 -20.43
C PRO A 281 28.70 -0.11 -21.59
N LEU A 282 27.40 -0.26 -21.84
CA LEU A 282 26.85 -0.98 -23.00
C LEU A 282 26.55 -0.04 -24.17
#